data_AF-F1L8V4-F1
#
_entry.id   AF-F1L8V4-F1
#
_cell.length_a   1.000
_cell.length_b   1.000
_cell.length_c   1.000
_cell.angle_alpha   90.00
_cell.angle_beta   90.00
_cell.angle_gamma   90.00
#
_symmetry.space_group_name_H-M   'P 1'
#
loop_
_entity.id
_entity.type
_entity.pdbx_description
1 polymer ?
#
loop_
_entity_poly.entity_id
_entity_poly.type
_entity_poly.pdbx_seq_one_letter_code
_entity_poly.pdbx_strand_id
1 'polypeptide(L)'
;MKHQFQFGQVPCLHDDNEQIVQSGAILRHLARKHNLNGSNENEATYADMFYEGIRDLHMKYTKMIYHAYETEKDSFIKDVLPVELAKFEKLLPTRGGGAGYILGDKICFADYVLFEELDIMQILDPHALDKFPTLKAFHQRMLDRPLIKAYYQKRAEAKVPVNGNGKQ
;
A
#
# COMPACT_ATOMS: atom_id res chain seq x y z
N MET A 1 -14.50 -22.49 -2.91
CA MET A 1 -13.32 -21.86 -2.32
C MET A 1 -13.69 -20.80 -1.29
N LYS A 2 -14.31 -19.66 -1.64
CA LYS A 2 -14.60 -18.59 -0.65
C LYS A 2 -15.40 -19.02 0.59
N HIS A 3 -16.32 -19.99 0.45
CA HIS A 3 -17.12 -20.53 1.56
C HIS A 3 -16.28 -21.25 2.65
N GLN A 4 -15.01 -21.55 2.38
CA GLN A 4 -14.08 -22.15 3.34
C GLN A 4 -13.37 -21.11 4.21
N PHE A 5 -13.58 -19.81 3.93
CA PHE A 5 -12.97 -18.70 4.66
C PHE A 5 -13.98 -18.11 5.66
N GLN A 6 -13.49 -17.71 6.83
CA GLN A 6 -14.29 -17.32 8.00
C GLN A 6 -15.30 -16.18 7.69
N PHE A 7 -14.98 -15.29 6.75
CA PHE A 7 -15.86 -14.20 6.32
C PHE A 7 -16.33 -14.33 4.87
N GLY A 8 -16.18 -15.49 4.23
CA GLY A 8 -16.60 -15.70 2.85
C GLY A 8 -15.82 -14.87 1.82
N GLN A 9 -14.64 -14.35 2.20
CA GLN A 9 -13.86 -13.41 1.41
C GLN A 9 -12.37 -13.81 1.36
N VAL A 10 -11.68 -13.28 0.36
CA VAL A 10 -10.20 -13.33 0.21
C VAL A 10 -9.63 -11.96 0.59
N PRO A 11 -8.34 -11.84 0.97
CA PRO A 11 -7.31 -12.88 1.01
C PRO A 11 -7.34 -13.80 2.24
N CYS A 12 -6.61 -14.91 2.13
CA CYS A 12 -6.35 -15.86 3.21
C CYS A 12 -4.87 -16.28 3.16
N LEU A 13 -4.15 -16.14 4.27
CA LEU A 13 -2.82 -16.72 4.49
C LEU A 13 -2.99 -18.07 5.19
N HIS A 14 -2.28 -19.08 4.70
CA HIS A 14 -2.06 -20.33 5.43
C HIS A 14 -0.63 -20.27 5.99
N ASP A 15 -0.50 -20.19 7.31
CA ASP A 15 0.80 -20.18 8.00
C ASP A 15 0.84 -21.36 8.96
N ASP A 16 1.55 -22.41 8.57
CA ASP A 16 1.50 -23.74 9.19
C ASP A 16 0.06 -24.28 9.27
N ASN A 17 -0.48 -24.48 10.47
CA ASN A 17 -1.84 -24.97 10.69
C ASN A 17 -2.88 -23.83 10.83
N GLU A 18 -2.45 -22.57 10.75
CA GLU A 18 -3.32 -21.41 10.95
C GLU A 18 -3.86 -20.88 9.62
N GLN A 19 -5.17 -20.64 9.61
CA GLN A 19 -5.87 -20.00 8.50
C GLN A 19 -6.25 -18.57 8.90
N ILE A 20 -5.56 -17.58 8.32
CA ILE A 20 -5.69 -16.18 8.70
C ILE A 20 -6.30 -15.41 7.52
N VAL A 21 -7.51 -14.89 7.70
CA VAL A 21 -8.19 -13.99 6.75
C VAL A 21 -8.04 -12.53 7.17
N GLN A 22 -8.55 -11.60 6.35
CA GLN A 22 -8.37 -10.14 6.47
C GLN A 22 -6.95 -9.68 6.15
N SER A 23 -6.79 -8.89 5.08
CA SER A 23 -5.48 -8.40 4.61
C SER A 23 -4.68 -7.69 5.70
N GLY A 24 -5.33 -6.86 6.52
CA GLY A 24 -4.68 -6.17 7.64
C GLY A 24 -4.24 -7.09 8.77
N ALA A 25 -4.98 -8.16 9.06
CA ALA A 25 -4.58 -9.15 10.06
C ALA A 25 -3.39 -9.97 9.57
N ILE A 26 -3.42 -10.41 8.30
CA ILE A 26 -2.32 -11.10 7.62
C ILE A 26 -1.04 -10.27 7.68
N LEU A 27 -1.11 -8.99 7.28
CA LEU A 27 0.06 -8.09 7.28
C LEU A 27 0.65 -7.92 8.68
N ARG A 28 -0.18 -7.66 9.70
CA ARG A 28 0.28 -7.49 11.08
C ARG A 28 0.81 -8.79 11.68
N HIS A 29 0.26 -9.95 11.32
CA HIS A 29 0.78 -11.25 11.72
C HIS A 29 2.19 -11.48 11.21
N LEU A 30 2.41 -11.31 9.90
CA LEU A 30 3.72 -11.38 9.29
C LEU A 30 4.67 -10.32 9.87
N ALA A 31 4.16 -9.12 10.17
CA ALA A 31 4.93 -8.06 10.78
C ALA A 31 5.50 -8.48 12.14
N ARG A 32 4.67 -9.07 13.01
CA ARG A 32 5.13 -9.58 14.31
C ARG A 32 6.10 -10.75 14.16
N LYS A 33 5.82 -11.71 13.27
CA LYS A 33 6.68 -12.90 13.04
C LYS A 33 8.08 -12.52 12.52
N HIS A 34 8.19 -11.42 11.79
CA HIS A 34 9.43 -11.00 11.13
C HIS A 34 10.02 -9.68 11.65
N ASN A 35 9.59 -9.19 12.82
CA ASN A 35 10.10 -7.96 13.45
C ASN A 35 9.94 -6.69 12.58
N LEU A 36 8.80 -6.57 11.88
CA LEU A 36 8.41 -5.44 11.04
C LEU A 36 7.21 -4.65 11.62
N ASN A 37 6.93 -4.79 12.92
CA ASN A 37 5.82 -4.11 13.61
C ASN A 37 6.30 -2.98 14.55
N GLY A 38 7.44 -2.36 14.24
CA GLY A 38 8.10 -1.42 15.14
C GLY A 38 8.79 -2.11 16.32
N SER A 39 9.54 -1.32 17.09
CA SER A 39 10.38 -1.78 18.21
C SER A 39 9.73 -1.55 19.58
N ASN A 40 8.64 -0.81 19.61
CA ASN A 40 7.87 -0.46 20.81
C ASN A 40 6.45 -0.08 20.41
N GLU A 41 5.56 0.04 21.40
CA GLU A 41 4.14 0.32 21.18
C GLU A 41 3.90 1.61 20.40
N ASN A 42 4.69 2.66 20.63
CA ASN A 42 4.54 3.94 19.92
C ASN A 42 4.91 3.82 18.42
N GLU A 43 5.88 2.97 18.08
CA GLU A 43 6.22 2.65 16.69
C GLU A 43 5.15 1.75 16.05
N ALA A 44 4.66 0.74 16.76
CA ALA A 44 3.60 -0.15 16.30
C ALA A 44 2.31 0.63 16.01
N THR A 45 1.85 1.43 16.98
CA THR A 45 0.68 2.32 16.85
C THR A 45 0.84 3.29 15.68
N TYR A 46 2.03 3.86 15.48
CA TYR A 46 2.27 4.78 14.37
C TYR A 46 2.22 4.06 13.01
N ALA A 47 2.80 2.87 12.90
CA ALA A 47 2.71 2.04 11.70
C ALA A 47 1.25 1.67 11.38
N ASP A 48 0.46 1.33 12.40
CA ASP A 48 -0.97 1.06 12.28
C ASP A 48 -1.76 2.27 11.81
N MET A 49 -1.56 3.43 12.43
CA MET A 49 -2.21 4.68 12.03
C MET A 49 -1.90 5.03 10.56
N PHE A 50 -0.64 4.86 10.14
CA PHE A 50 -0.23 5.11 8.77
C PHE A 50 -0.89 4.11 7.81
N TYR A 51 -0.91 2.82 8.16
CA TYR A 51 -1.56 1.76 7.40
C TYR A 51 -3.07 2.01 7.20
N GLU A 52 -3.79 2.38 8.26
CA GLU A 52 -5.23 2.67 8.16
C GLU A 52 -5.49 3.91 7.29
N GLY A 53 -4.62 4.92 7.33
CA GLY A 53 -4.68 6.04 6.40
C GLY A 53 -4.52 5.63 4.94
N ILE A 54 -3.57 4.72 4.63
CA ILE A 54 -3.39 4.19 3.28
C ILE A 54 -4.64 3.41 2.84
N ARG A 55 -5.22 2.62 3.75
CA ARG A 55 -6.48 1.91 3.51
C ARG A 55 -7.64 2.82 3.17
N ASP A 56 -7.75 3.98 3.81
CA ASP A 56 -8.79 4.97 3.50
C ASP A 56 -8.68 5.50 2.06
N LEU A 57 -7.45 5.72 1.56
CA LEU A 57 -7.24 6.05 0.15
C LEU A 57 -7.60 4.86 -0.75
N HIS A 58 -7.13 3.66 -0.43
CA HIS A 58 -7.40 2.46 -1.22
C HIS A 58 -8.90 2.15 -1.35
N MET A 59 -9.69 2.42 -0.30
CA MET A 59 -11.15 2.30 -0.35
C MET A 59 -11.79 3.30 -1.32
N LYS A 60 -11.28 4.54 -1.42
CA LYS A 60 -11.75 5.51 -2.41
C LYS A 60 -11.36 5.08 -3.83
N TYR A 61 -10.13 4.63 -4.02
CA TYR A 61 -9.64 4.10 -5.29
C TYR A 61 -10.51 2.92 -5.77
N THR A 62 -10.69 1.90 -4.93
CA THR A 62 -11.49 0.72 -5.29
C THR A 62 -12.95 1.06 -5.54
N LYS A 63 -13.55 1.99 -4.77
CA LYS A 63 -14.90 2.48 -5.06
C LYS A 63 -14.99 3.08 -6.47
N MET A 64 -14.05 3.95 -6.83
CA MET A 64 -13.98 4.53 -8.18
C MET A 64 -13.79 3.43 -9.23
N ILE A 65 -12.82 2.54 -9.05
CA ILE A 65 -12.48 1.46 -10.00
C ILE A 65 -13.64 0.52 -10.29
N TYR A 66 -14.35 0.07 -9.27
CA TYR A 66 -15.38 -0.96 -9.42
C TYR A 66 -16.78 -0.39 -9.69
N HIS A 67 -17.03 0.89 -9.40
CA HIS A 67 -18.39 1.45 -9.48
C HIS A 67 -18.54 2.69 -10.35
N ALA A 68 -17.48 3.44 -10.64
CA ALA A 68 -17.60 4.75 -11.28
C ALA A 68 -16.41 5.13 -12.18
N TYR A 69 -15.63 4.16 -12.68
CA TYR A 69 -14.39 4.44 -13.40
C TYR A 69 -14.59 5.36 -14.61
N GLU A 70 -15.61 5.10 -15.42
CA GLU A 70 -15.88 5.85 -16.65
C GLU A 70 -16.35 7.29 -16.39
N THR A 71 -16.89 7.58 -15.21
CA THR A 71 -17.50 8.88 -14.89
C THR A 71 -16.72 9.68 -13.87
N GLU A 72 -15.98 9.03 -12.97
CA GLU A 72 -15.33 9.67 -11.82
C GLU A 72 -13.80 9.58 -11.84
N LYS A 73 -13.18 8.81 -12.76
CA LYS A 73 -11.71 8.68 -12.81
C LYS A 73 -11.02 10.04 -12.89
N ASP A 74 -11.45 10.91 -13.80
CA ASP A 74 -10.79 12.21 -14.01
C ASP A 74 -10.93 13.12 -12.79
N SER A 75 -12.12 13.17 -12.19
CA SER A 75 -12.33 13.91 -10.93
C SER A 75 -11.57 13.31 -9.76
N PHE A 76 -11.42 11.98 -9.71
CA PHE A 76 -10.62 11.32 -8.69
C PHE A 76 -9.15 11.75 -8.81
N ILE A 77 -8.57 11.67 -10.02
CA ILE A 77 -7.18 12.06 -10.29
C ILE A 77 -6.96 13.56 -10.01
N LYS A 78 -7.92 14.41 -10.37
CA LYS A 78 -7.77 15.87 -10.25
C LYS A 78 -8.02 16.39 -8.83
N ASP A 79 -9.08 15.91 -8.18
CA ASP A 79 -9.64 16.56 -6.99
C ASP A 79 -9.45 15.74 -5.71
N VAL A 80 -9.37 14.40 -5.80
CA VAL A 80 -9.24 13.51 -4.64
C VAL A 80 -7.80 13.10 -4.40
N LEU A 81 -7.14 12.55 -5.42
CA LEU A 81 -5.82 11.95 -5.31
C LEU A 81 -4.75 12.91 -4.77
N PRO A 82 -4.64 14.16 -5.24
CA PRO A 82 -3.61 15.07 -4.74
C PRO A 82 -3.82 15.44 -3.27
N VAL A 83 -5.08 15.53 -2.82
CA VAL A 83 -5.43 15.84 -1.44
C VAL A 83 -5.05 14.70 -0.51
N GLU A 84 -5.27 13.46 -0.93
CA GLU A 84 -4.90 12.27 -0.15
C GLU A 84 -3.38 12.07 -0.12
N LEU A 85 -2.69 12.18 -1.26
CA LEU A 85 -1.24 12.07 -1.33
C LEU A 85 -0.53 13.17 -0.52
N ALA A 86 -1.06 14.40 -0.50
CA ALA A 86 -0.50 15.48 0.32
C ALA A 86 -0.47 15.15 1.82
N LYS A 87 -1.39 14.31 2.32
CA LYS A 87 -1.37 13.88 3.72
C LYS A 87 -0.17 12.99 4.00
N PHE A 88 0.13 12.04 3.12
CA PHE A 88 1.29 11.16 3.27
C PHE A 88 2.61 11.89 3.01
N GLU A 89 2.66 12.80 2.01
CA GLU A 89 3.82 13.66 1.74
C GLU A 89 4.18 14.49 2.98
N LYS A 90 3.18 14.99 3.72
CA LYS A 90 3.38 15.71 4.97
C LYS A 90 3.77 14.79 6.14
N LEU A 91 3.19 13.59 6.21
CA LEU A 91 3.35 12.70 7.35
C LEU A 91 4.67 11.91 7.32
N LEU A 92 5.08 11.43 6.15
CA LEU A 92 6.30 10.62 5.96
C LEU A 92 7.57 11.28 6.54
N PRO A 93 7.83 12.60 6.37
CA PRO A 93 9.04 13.21 6.91
C PRO A 93 9.05 13.40 8.43
N THR A 94 7.92 13.15 9.13
CA THR A 94 7.84 13.33 10.59
C THR A 94 8.72 12.35 11.37
N ARG A 95 9.19 11.26 10.74
CA ARG A 95 10.20 10.34 11.28
C ARG A 95 11.37 10.23 10.30
N GLY A 96 12.60 10.43 10.79
CA GLY A 96 13.81 10.32 9.97
C GLY A 96 13.90 11.31 8.79
N GLY A 97 13.13 12.40 8.81
CA GLY A 97 13.17 13.44 7.76
C GLY A 97 12.69 12.98 6.38
N GLY A 98 12.06 11.81 6.27
CA GLY A 98 11.53 11.27 5.01
C GLY A 98 12.60 10.63 4.11
N ALA A 99 13.84 10.56 4.60
CA ALA A 99 14.97 9.96 3.87
C ALA A 99 15.03 8.42 3.97
N GLY A 100 14.25 7.82 4.88
CA GLY A 100 14.18 6.38 5.09
C GLY A 100 12.81 5.80 4.76
N TYR A 101 12.21 5.16 5.76
CA TYR A 101 10.93 4.46 5.77
C TYR A 101 9.94 5.19 6.69
N ILE A 102 8.71 4.68 6.81
CA ILE A 102 7.65 5.26 7.65
C ILE A 102 8.09 5.42 9.13
N LEU A 103 8.90 4.50 9.66
CA LEU A 103 9.43 4.58 11.02
C LEU A 103 10.83 5.22 11.11
N GLY A 104 11.30 5.88 10.05
CA GLY A 104 12.65 6.45 9.97
C GLY A 104 13.63 5.47 9.34
N ASP A 105 14.57 4.93 10.11
CA ASP A 105 15.60 4.01 9.59
C ASP A 105 15.14 2.55 9.47
N LYS A 106 14.02 2.20 10.12
CA LYS A 106 13.47 0.84 10.16
C LYS A 106 12.29 0.68 9.20
N ILE A 107 12.34 -0.38 8.41
CA ILE A 107 11.23 -0.83 7.59
C ILE A 107 10.17 -1.53 8.46
N CYS A 108 8.90 -1.28 8.17
CA CYS A 108 7.74 -1.90 8.80
C CYS A 108 6.74 -2.39 7.74
N PHE A 109 5.69 -3.08 8.18
CA PHE A 109 4.70 -3.64 7.26
C PHE A 109 3.97 -2.55 6.44
N ALA A 110 3.77 -1.36 7.01
CA ALA A 110 3.09 -0.25 6.33
C ALA A 110 3.89 0.27 5.13
N ASP A 111 5.22 0.11 5.10
CA ASP A 111 6.04 0.56 3.97
C ASP A 111 5.70 -0.18 2.68
N TYR A 112 5.45 -1.49 2.76
CA TYR A 112 5.06 -2.30 1.61
C TYR A 112 3.67 -1.91 1.08
N VAL A 113 2.77 -1.51 1.98
CA VAL A 113 1.41 -1.07 1.64
C VAL A 113 1.46 0.31 0.99
N LEU A 114 2.26 1.23 1.52
CA LEU A 114 2.48 2.53 0.90
C LEU A 114 3.13 2.39 -0.47
N PHE A 115 4.15 1.53 -0.59
CA PHE A 115 4.81 1.26 -1.86
C PHE A 115 3.82 0.81 -2.94
N GLU A 116 3.00 -0.20 -2.63
CA GLU A 116 1.99 -0.70 -3.56
C GLU A 116 0.94 0.37 -3.87
N GLU A 117 0.45 1.12 -2.88
CA GLU A 117 -0.55 2.15 -3.13
C GLU A 117 -0.01 3.24 -4.07
N LEU A 118 1.21 3.72 -3.84
CA LEU A 118 1.86 4.71 -4.72
C LEU A 118 2.05 4.17 -6.14
N ASP A 119 2.42 2.90 -6.27
CA ASP A 119 2.58 2.23 -7.55
C ASP A 119 1.26 2.15 -8.33
N ILE A 120 0.18 1.76 -7.66
CA ILE A 120 -1.18 1.75 -8.23
C ILE A 120 -1.59 3.16 -8.66
N MET A 121 -1.31 4.19 -7.85
CA MET A 121 -1.62 5.57 -8.22
C MET A 121 -0.84 6.04 -9.45
N GLN A 122 0.41 5.59 -9.64
CA GLN A 122 1.18 5.87 -10.85
C GLN A 122 0.69 5.10 -12.09
N ILE A 123 0.11 3.91 -11.91
CA ILE A 123 -0.56 3.20 -13.01
C ILE A 123 -1.83 3.95 -13.44
N LEU A 124 -2.58 4.49 -12.47
CA LEU A 124 -3.81 5.24 -12.72
C LEU A 124 -3.53 6.60 -13.40
N ASP A 125 -2.54 7.33 -12.89
CA ASP A 125 -2.00 8.59 -13.43
C ASP A 125 -0.46 8.59 -13.34
N PRO A 126 0.26 8.51 -14.47
CA PRO A 126 1.73 8.53 -14.49
C PRO A 126 2.37 9.76 -13.80
N HIS A 127 1.61 10.85 -13.66
CA HIS A 127 2.06 12.09 -13.03
C HIS A 127 1.65 12.22 -11.56
N ALA A 128 1.01 11.20 -10.97
CA ALA A 128 0.45 11.25 -9.62
C ALA A 128 1.44 11.72 -8.56
N LEU A 129 2.74 11.41 -8.71
CA LEU A 129 3.79 11.73 -7.73
C LEU A 129 4.64 12.96 -8.07
N ASP A 130 4.39 13.65 -9.18
CA ASP A 130 5.27 14.74 -9.65
C ASP A 130 5.34 15.94 -8.70
N LYS A 131 4.29 16.15 -7.90
CA LYS A 131 4.23 17.20 -6.86
C LYS A 131 4.61 16.71 -5.46
N PHE A 132 4.96 15.43 -5.32
CA PHE A 132 5.19 14.76 -4.04
C PHE A 132 6.60 14.14 -4.01
N PRO A 133 7.66 14.98 -3.94
CA PRO A 133 9.04 14.51 -4.07
C PRO A 133 9.43 13.51 -2.98
N THR A 134 8.90 13.63 -1.77
CA THR A 134 9.21 12.70 -0.67
C THR A 134 8.61 11.33 -0.94
N LEU A 135 7.34 11.27 -1.36
CA LEU A 135 6.68 10.02 -1.76
C LEU A 135 7.33 9.40 -2.99
N LYS A 136 7.69 10.21 -4.00
CA LYS A 136 8.38 9.74 -5.21
C LYS A 136 9.74 9.11 -4.86
N ALA A 137 10.50 9.76 -3.98
CA ALA A 137 11.78 9.22 -3.49
C ALA A 137 11.59 7.94 -2.65
N PHE A 138 10.54 7.87 -1.84
CA PHE A 138 10.20 6.69 -1.06
C PHE A 138 9.83 5.50 -1.95
N HIS A 139 8.94 5.68 -2.94
CA HIS A 139 8.55 4.62 -3.87
C HIS A 139 9.78 4.06 -4.59
N GLN A 140 10.65 4.94 -5.12
CA GLN A 140 11.89 4.53 -5.77
C GLN A 140 12.81 3.76 -4.82
N ARG A 141 12.96 4.21 -3.58
CA ARG A 141 13.77 3.53 -2.55
C ARG A 141 13.26 2.12 -2.27
N MET A 142 11.95 1.94 -2.18
CA MET A 142 11.33 0.63 -1.99
C MET A 142 11.52 -0.27 -3.21
N LEU A 143 11.34 0.28 -4.42
CA LEU A 143 11.53 -0.42 -5.68
C LEU A 143 12.98 -0.90 -5.88
N ASP A 144 13.97 -0.12 -5.43
CA ASP A 144 15.39 -0.46 -5.59
C ASP A 144 15.89 -1.56 -4.63
N ARG A 145 15.06 -2.01 -3.67
CA ARG A 145 15.39 -3.17 -2.84
C ARG A 145 15.48 -4.42 -3.73
N PRO A 146 16.58 -5.19 -3.73
CA PRO A 146 16.84 -6.22 -4.75
C PRO A 146 15.71 -7.23 -4.95
N LEU A 147 15.12 -7.74 -3.87
CA LEU A 147 14.03 -8.72 -3.94
C LEU A 147 12.70 -8.10 -4.40
N ILE A 148 12.44 -6.84 -4.05
CA ILE A 148 11.25 -6.10 -4.52
C ILE A 148 11.41 -5.80 -6.01
N LYS A 149 12.59 -5.33 -6.44
CA LYS A 149 12.90 -5.08 -7.86
C LYS A 149 12.69 -6.32 -8.72
N ALA A 150 13.23 -7.47 -8.28
CA ALA A 150 13.10 -8.73 -9.00
C ALA A 150 11.64 -9.22 -9.06
N TYR A 151 10.88 -9.07 -7.96
CA TYR A 151 9.45 -9.37 -7.95
C TYR A 151 8.66 -8.45 -8.89
N TYR A 152 8.93 -7.14 -8.83
CA TYR A 152 8.28 -6.12 -9.63
C TYR A 152 8.47 -6.36 -11.14
N GLN A 153 9.70 -6.69 -11.56
CA GLN A 153 9.99 -7.04 -12.96
C GLN A 153 9.16 -8.24 -13.43
N LYS A 154 9.14 -9.32 -12.65
CA LYS A 154 8.33 -10.52 -12.99
C LYS A 154 6.83 -10.21 -13.04
N ARG A 155 6.33 -9.39 -12.11
CA ARG A 155 4.92 -8.95 -12.09
C ARG A 155 4.57 -8.17 -13.35
N ALA A 156 5.45 -7.26 -13.77
CA ALA A 156 5.27 -6.44 -14.98
C ALA A 156 5.32 -7.30 -16.26
N GLU A 157 6.29 -8.22 -16.37
CA GLU A 157 6.40 -9.16 -17.49
C GLU A 157 5.14 -10.04 -17.62
N ALA A 158 4.60 -10.51 -16.50
CA ALA A 158 3.38 -11.30 -16.45
C ALA A 158 2.10 -10.47 -16.67
N LYS A 159 2.19 -9.13 -16.73
CA LYS A 159 1.06 -8.20 -16.86
C LYS A 159 -0.05 -8.51 -15.86
N VAL A 160 0.33 -8.76 -14.61
CA VAL A 160 -0.63 -9.06 -13.54
C VAL A 160 -1.60 -7.89 -13.42
N PRO A 161 -2.92 -8.10 -13.59
CA PRO A 161 -3.89 -7.03 -13.49
C PRO A 161 -3.94 -6.50 -12.05
N VAL A 162 -3.98 -5.17 -11.89
CA VAL A 162 -4.15 -4.54 -10.57
C VAL A 162 -5.50 -4.93 -9.96
N ASN A 163 -6.56 -4.89 -10.79
CA ASN A 163 -7.94 -5.09 -10.36
C ASN A 163 -8.62 -6.23 -11.12
N GLY A 164 -9.59 -6.89 -10.49
CA GLY A 164 -10.30 -8.03 -11.05
C GLY A 164 -11.22 -7.70 -12.24
N ASN A 165 -11.50 -6.41 -12.50
CA ASN A 165 -12.31 -5.95 -13.63
C ASN A 165 -11.47 -5.46 -14.83
N GLY A 166 -10.14 -5.59 -14.77
CA GLY A 166 -9.23 -5.17 -15.84
C GLY A 166 -9.03 -3.66 -15.98
N LYS A 167 -9.66 -2.85 -15.13
CA LYS A 167 -9.45 -1.40 -15.08
C LYS A 167 -8.30 -1.10 -14.13
N GLN A 168 -7.50 -0.08 -14.43
CA GLN A 168 -6.38 0.36 -13.59
C GLN A 168 -6.08 1.83 -13.79
#